data_AF-A0A845DE12-F1
#
_entry.id   AF-A0A845DE12-F1
#
_cell.length_a   1.000
_cell.length_b   1.000
_cell.length_c   1.000
_cell.angle_alpha   90.00
_cell.angle_beta   90.00
_cell.angle_gamma   90.00
#
_symmetry.space_group_name_H-M   'P 1'
#
loop_
_entity.id
_entity.type
_entity.pdbx_description
1 polymer ?
#
loop_
_entity_poly.entity_id
_entity_poly.type
_entity_poly.pdbx_seq_one_letter_code
_entity_poly.pdbx_strand_id
1 'polypeptide(L)'
;MQRRTQDECILESPVAEGEPFVDSDPWRVFRIMGEFVEGFDTLAGLGAAISIFGSARTLPDDPNYHAAVETARLLAESGLTVITGGGPGIMEAGNRGAQPEEGGSVGLGIELPFEQGVNEYVDIGIEFRYFFVRKMNFVKYSQGFVIFPGGFGTLDELFESLTLIQTGKIRQFPVVLYNSGYWRGLLDWLRGTMLAAGNISAPDLELMRLADSPEEVHELILQGLSKQASWCEKSAEAARAATRLALEVSG
;
A
#
# COMPACT_ATOMS: atom_id res chain seq x y z
N MET A 1 17.94 -9.00 26.59
CA MET A 1 16.91 -9.93 26.07
C MET A 1 16.04 -9.10 25.15
N GLN A 2 15.95 -9.46 23.86
CA GLN A 2 15.22 -8.68 22.87
C GLN A 2 13.72 -8.80 23.14
N ARG A 3 12.98 -7.69 23.08
CA ARG A 3 11.53 -7.68 23.29
C ARG A 3 10.85 -8.31 22.07
N ARG A 4 9.97 -9.29 22.28
CA ARG A 4 9.19 -9.97 21.22
C ARG A 4 8.10 -9.05 20.66
N THR A 5 7.79 -9.16 19.36
CA THR A 5 6.69 -8.42 18.73
C THR A 5 5.35 -9.13 18.91
N GLN A 6 4.22 -8.44 18.71
CA GLN A 6 2.90 -9.09 18.82
C GLN A 6 2.64 -10.11 17.70
N ASP A 7 3.18 -9.88 16.51
CA ASP A 7 3.09 -10.83 15.40
C ASP A 7 3.94 -12.09 15.63
N GLU A 8 5.10 -11.97 16.29
CA GLU A 8 5.87 -13.16 16.71
C GLU A 8 5.03 -14.02 17.67
N CYS A 9 4.38 -13.38 18.65
CA CYS A 9 3.55 -14.07 19.65
C CYS A 9 2.30 -14.76 19.06
N ILE A 10 1.71 -14.27 17.97
CA ILE A 10 0.52 -14.88 17.33
C ILE A 10 0.88 -15.99 16.35
N LEU A 11 2.06 -15.94 15.73
CA LEU A 11 2.52 -16.95 14.77
C LEU A 11 3.16 -18.18 15.43
N GLU A 12 3.48 -18.11 16.73
CA GLU A 12 3.95 -19.25 17.52
C GLU A 12 2.86 -20.30 17.75
N SER A 13 3.26 -21.58 17.83
CA SER A 13 2.34 -22.66 18.19
C SER A 13 1.86 -22.50 19.63
N PRO A 14 0.56 -22.72 19.94
CA PRO A 14 0.04 -22.51 21.28
C PRO A 14 0.77 -23.40 22.30
N VAL A 15 1.39 -22.78 23.29
CA VAL A 15 2.01 -23.47 24.43
C VAL A 15 0.97 -23.56 25.56
N ALA A 16 0.78 -24.75 26.12
CA ALA A 16 -0.26 -25.00 27.11
C ALA A 16 0.02 -24.32 28.47
N GLU A 17 -1.05 -23.74 29.03
CA GLU A 17 -1.32 -23.33 30.42
C GLU A 17 -0.34 -22.36 31.12
N GLY A 18 -0.83 -21.14 31.41
CA GLY A 18 -0.23 -20.23 32.39
C GLY A 18 0.01 -18.78 31.94
N GLU A 19 -0.30 -18.42 30.69
CA GLU A 19 -0.11 -17.02 30.24
C GLU A 19 -1.15 -16.06 30.84
N PRO A 20 -0.76 -14.81 31.16
CA PRO A 20 -1.69 -13.75 31.54
C PRO A 20 -2.82 -13.61 30.52
N PHE A 21 -4.05 -13.32 30.96
CA PHE A 21 -5.19 -13.13 30.04
C PHE A 21 -4.89 -12.10 28.94
N VAL A 22 -4.09 -11.08 29.24
CA VAL A 22 -3.64 -10.06 28.28
C VAL A 22 -2.75 -10.59 27.15
N ASP A 23 -2.17 -11.78 27.32
CA ASP A 23 -1.33 -12.44 26.32
C ASP A 23 -2.08 -13.57 25.59
N SER A 24 -3.29 -13.92 26.05
CA SER A 24 -4.16 -14.92 25.43
C SER A 24 -4.76 -14.48 24.09
N ASP A 25 -5.05 -15.44 23.22
CA ASP A 25 -5.66 -15.20 21.91
C ASP A 25 -7.00 -14.43 21.96
N PRO A 26 -7.92 -14.69 22.91
CA PRO A 26 -9.14 -13.88 23.03
C PRO A 26 -8.86 -12.38 23.23
N TRP A 27 -7.87 -12.02 24.05
CA TRP A 27 -7.50 -10.61 24.23
C TRP A 27 -6.80 -10.03 23.00
N ARG A 28 -6.03 -10.85 22.27
CA ARG A 28 -5.44 -10.45 20.98
C ARG A 28 -6.53 -10.10 19.97
N VAL A 29 -7.62 -10.86 19.89
CA VAL A 29 -8.77 -10.53 19.01
C VAL A 29 -9.31 -9.12 19.32
N PHE A 30 -9.49 -8.76 20.59
CA PHE A 30 -9.93 -7.42 20.95
C PHE A 30 -8.92 -6.33 20.58
N ARG A 31 -7.61 -6.59 20.73
CA ARG A 31 -6.57 -5.65 20.29
C ARG A 31 -6.58 -5.46 18.76
N ILE A 32 -6.68 -6.55 18.01
CA ILE A 32 -6.78 -6.53 16.55
C ILE A 32 -8.01 -5.74 16.10
N MET A 33 -9.17 -5.98 16.73
CA MET A 33 -10.37 -5.20 16.48
C MET A 33 -10.18 -3.71 16.79
N GLY A 34 -9.48 -3.40 17.89
CA GLY A 34 -9.12 -2.03 18.26
C GLY A 34 -8.30 -1.33 17.18
N GLU A 35 -7.24 -1.96 16.67
CA GLU A 35 -6.41 -1.40 15.59
C GLU A 35 -7.19 -1.23 14.28
N PHE A 36 -8.13 -2.12 13.97
CA PHE A 36 -9.03 -1.91 12.83
C PHE A 36 -9.94 -0.69 13.03
N VAL A 37 -10.50 -0.51 14.21
CA VAL A 37 -11.37 0.64 14.51
C VAL A 37 -10.58 1.94 14.42
N GLU A 38 -9.41 2.01 15.05
CA GLU A 38 -8.54 3.18 15.03
C GLU A 38 -8.08 3.52 13.61
N GLY A 39 -7.59 2.53 12.86
CA GLY A 39 -7.19 2.71 11.46
C GLY A 39 -8.35 3.19 10.60
N PHE A 40 -9.53 2.62 10.79
CA PHE A 40 -10.68 2.96 9.96
C PHE A 40 -11.26 4.34 10.23
N ASP A 41 -11.29 4.76 11.49
CA ASP A 41 -11.82 6.05 11.91
C ASP A 41 -10.87 7.18 11.51
N THR A 42 -9.58 7.02 11.80
CA THR A 42 -8.54 8.02 11.50
C THR A 42 -8.42 8.28 9.99
N LEU A 43 -8.50 7.23 9.16
CA LEU A 43 -8.33 7.34 7.71
C LEU A 43 -9.66 7.55 6.96
N ALA A 44 -10.81 7.65 7.65
CA ALA A 44 -12.12 7.74 7.00
C ALA A 44 -12.27 8.97 6.09
N GLY A 45 -11.65 10.09 6.45
CA GLY A 45 -11.75 11.37 5.75
C GLY A 45 -10.61 11.67 4.76
N LEU A 46 -9.72 10.70 4.50
CA LEU A 46 -8.45 10.96 3.82
C LEU A 46 -8.56 11.43 2.36
N GLY A 47 -9.69 11.14 1.71
CA GLY A 47 -9.87 11.43 0.28
C GLY A 47 -9.10 10.47 -0.63
N ALA A 48 -8.70 10.98 -1.80
CA ALA A 48 -7.94 10.20 -2.76
C ALA A 48 -6.48 10.06 -2.32
N ALA A 49 -5.90 8.86 -2.42
CA ALA A 49 -4.59 8.60 -1.82
C ALA A 49 -3.77 7.57 -2.58
N ILE A 50 -2.45 7.70 -2.51
CA ILE A 50 -1.45 6.84 -3.13
C ILE A 50 -0.47 6.38 -2.06
N SER A 51 -0.22 5.06 -1.98
CA SER A 51 0.87 4.59 -1.11
C SER A 51 2.20 4.56 -1.85
N ILE A 52 3.24 5.02 -1.17
CA ILE A 52 4.63 4.94 -1.63
C ILE A 52 5.38 3.93 -0.76
N PHE A 53 5.98 2.94 -1.40
CA PHE A 53 6.82 1.93 -0.76
C PHE A 53 8.24 1.97 -1.31
N GLY A 54 9.22 1.64 -0.46
CA GLY A 54 10.61 1.51 -0.85
C GLY A 54 11.50 1.19 0.34
N SER A 55 12.81 1.19 0.11
CA SER A 55 13.80 0.85 1.15
C SER A 55 13.80 1.85 2.31
N ALA A 56 13.75 1.33 3.53
CA ALA A 56 14.04 2.09 4.76
C ALA A 56 15.54 2.48 4.89
N ARG A 57 16.40 1.92 4.03
CA ARG A 57 17.87 2.07 4.09
C ARG A 57 18.42 3.06 3.08
N THR A 58 17.57 3.62 2.21
CA THR A 58 18.00 4.63 1.23
C THR A 58 18.43 5.90 1.97
N LEU A 59 19.58 6.44 1.62
CA LEU A 59 20.11 7.66 2.24
C LEU A 59 19.57 8.92 1.54
N PRO A 60 19.52 10.08 2.23
CA PRO A 60 18.98 11.32 1.67
C PRO A 60 19.70 11.87 0.44
N ASP A 61 20.94 11.45 0.17
CA ASP A 61 21.75 11.81 -0.99
C ASP A 61 21.60 10.85 -2.18
N ASP A 62 20.84 9.76 -2.00
CA ASP A 62 20.56 8.80 -3.06
C ASP A 62 19.60 9.40 -4.10
N PRO A 63 19.85 9.25 -5.42
CA PRO A 63 18.95 9.72 -6.46
C PRO A 63 17.50 9.21 -6.31
N ASN A 64 17.31 7.99 -5.81
CA ASN A 64 15.97 7.45 -5.57
C ASN A 64 15.25 8.16 -4.42
N TYR A 65 15.98 8.67 -3.42
CA TYR A 65 15.39 9.48 -2.35
C TYR A 65 14.85 10.80 -2.94
N HIS A 66 15.67 11.50 -3.73
CA HIS A 66 15.24 12.74 -4.39
C HIS A 66 14.04 12.53 -5.32
N ALA A 67 14.05 11.43 -6.09
CA ALA A 67 12.93 11.07 -6.96
C ALA A 67 11.65 10.74 -6.17
N ALA A 68 11.77 10.13 -4.98
CA ALA A 68 10.63 9.86 -4.10
C ALA A 68 10.03 11.15 -3.52
N VAL A 69 10.88 12.11 -3.10
CA VAL A 69 10.43 13.44 -2.66
C VAL A 69 9.66 14.13 -3.80
N GLU A 70 10.23 14.16 -5.00
CA GLU A 70 9.61 14.85 -6.14
C GLU A 70 8.31 14.18 -6.59
N THR A 71 8.30 12.83 -6.63
CA THR A 71 7.08 12.07 -6.93
C THR A 71 5.97 12.40 -5.94
N ALA A 72 6.27 12.41 -4.64
CA ALA A 72 5.28 12.72 -3.61
C ALA A 72 4.77 14.15 -3.71
N ARG A 73 5.64 15.12 -4.02
CA ARG A 73 5.26 16.53 -4.26
C ARG A 73 4.26 16.65 -5.41
N LEU A 74 4.56 16.04 -6.56
CA LEU A 74 3.67 16.07 -7.73
C LEU A 74 2.30 15.43 -7.47
N LEU A 75 2.27 14.34 -6.71
CA LEU A 75 1.03 13.68 -6.29
C LEU A 75 0.22 14.58 -5.35
N ALA A 76 0.86 15.17 -4.34
CA ALA A 76 0.22 16.08 -3.39
C ALA A 76 -0.37 17.31 -4.08
N GLU A 77 0.37 17.95 -5.00
CA GLU A 77 -0.12 19.09 -5.80
C GLU A 77 -1.33 18.75 -6.68
N SER A 78 -1.57 17.47 -6.92
CA SER A 78 -2.75 16.98 -7.64
C SER A 78 -3.93 16.62 -6.74
N GLY A 79 -3.84 16.98 -5.45
CA GLY A 79 -4.85 16.69 -4.45
C GLY A 79 -4.89 15.24 -3.98
N LEU A 80 -3.78 14.51 -4.13
CA LEU A 80 -3.66 13.12 -3.67
C LEU A 80 -2.87 13.07 -2.35
N THR A 81 -3.45 12.45 -1.35
CA THR A 81 -2.77 12.16 -0.09
C THR A 81 -1.71 11.07 -0.30
N VAL A 82 -0.52 11.24 0.29
CA VAL A 82 0.55 10.25 0.24
C VAL A 82 0.56 9.44 1.53
N ILE A 83 0.48 8.12 1.38
CA ILE A 83 0.56 7.17 2.49
C ILE A 83 1.90 6.44 2.41
N THR A 84 2.62 6.34 3.53
CA THR A 84 3.85 5.56 3.62
C THR A 84 3.85 4.68 4.86
N GLY A 85 4.90 3.89 5.04
CA GLY A 85 5.14 3.17 6.28
C GLY A 85 5.65 4.01 7.46
N GLY A 86 5.85 5.32 7.28
CA GLY A 86 6.29 6.25 8.32
C GLY A 86 7.75 6.11 8.76
N GLY A 87 8.49 5.10 8.27
CA GLY A 87 9.90 4.90 8.61
C GLY A 87 10.86 5.85 7.84
N PRO A 88 12.19 5.60 7.94
CA PRO A 88 13.22 6.37 7.25
C PRO A 88 13.33 6.02 5.75
N GLY A 89 14.28 6.65 5.06
CA GLY A 89 14.61 6.35 3.66
C GLY A 89 13.51 6.77 2.69
N ILE A 90 13.08 5.87 1.80
CA ILE A 90 12.05 6.22 0.81
C ILE A 90 10.72 6.60 1.47
N MET A 91 10.38 6.00 2.61
CA MET A 91 9.14 6.34 3.32
C MET A 91 9.18 7.79 3.80
N GLU A 92 10.29 8.20 4.44
CA GLU A 92 10.53 9.59 4.83
C GLU A 92 10.53 10.53 3.62
N ALA A 93 11.18 10.16 2.51
CA ALA A 93 11.17 10.94 1.28
C ALA A 93 9.75 11.19 0.77
N GLY A 94 8.90 10.16 0.78
CA GLY A 94 7.49 10.25 0.40
C GLY A 94 6.71 11.20 1.31
N ASN A 95 6.87 11.07 2.63
CA ASN A 95 6.21 11.97 3.58
C ASN A 95 6.69 13.42 3.42
N ARG A 96 8.00 13.62 3.26
CA ARG A 96 8.62 14.93 3.08
C ARG A 96 8.13 15.65 1.83
N GLY A 97 7.99 14.94 0.71
CA GLY A 97 7.49 15.53 -0.53
C GLY A 97 6.01 15.93 -0.45
N ALA A 98 5.22 15.23 0.37
CA ALA A 98 3.78 15.46 0.51
C ALA A 98 3.40 16.56 1.51
N GLN A 99 4.33 16.94 2.39
CA GLN A 99 4.12 17.91 3.47
C GLN A 99 3.67 19.34 3.09
N PRO A 100 3.95 19.88 1.88
CA PRO A 100 3.47 21.21 1.50
C PRO A 100 1.94 21.37 1.51
N GLU A 101 1.19 20.26 1.44
CA GLU A 101 -0.27 20.22 1.54
C GLU A 101 -0.68 19.72 2.93
N GLU A 102 -1.41 20.53 3.71
CA GLU A 102 -1.80 20.19 5.09
C GLU A 102 -2.66 18.90 5.12
N GLY A 103 -2.20 17.90 5.89
CA GLY A 103 -2.88 16.60 5.98
C GLY A 103 -2.62 15.68 4.77
N GLY A 104 -1.73 16.08 3.85
CA GLY A 104 -1.34 15.31 2.68
C GLY A 104 -0.35 14.18 2.96
N SER A 105 0.21 14.09 4.18
CA SER A 105 1.23 13.10 4.54
C SER A 105 0.80 12.15 5.66
N VAL A 106 0.65 10.86 5.34
CA VAL A 106 0.24 9.80 6.27
C VAL A 106 1.38 8.81 6.50
N GLY A 107 1.59 8.44 7.77
CA GLY A 107 2.54 7.41 8.18
C GLY A 107 1.85 6.28 8.91
N LEU A 108 1.77 5.11 8.30
CA LEU A 108 1.29 3.89 8.93
C LEU A 108 2.50 3.14 9.49
N GLY A 109 2.88 3.43 10.73
CA GLY A 109 4.00 2.79 11.44
C GLY A 109 3.71 1.33 11.82
N ILE A 110 4.76 0.59 12.18
CA ILE A 110 4.63 -0.76 12.75
C ILE A 110 5.59 -0.91 13.93
N GLU A 111 5.13 -1.54 15.01
CA GLU A 111 5.97 -1.86 16.17
C GLU A 111 7.09 -2.83 15.76
N LEU A 112 8.34 -2.36 15.84
CA LEU A 112 9.53 -3.18 15.65
C LEU A 112 10.45 -3.08 16.87
N PRO A 113 11.26 -4.11 17.16
CA PRO A 113 12.14 -4.11 18.33
C PRO A 113 13.23 -3.03 18.33
N PHE A 114 13.51 -2.42 17.17
CA PHE A 114 14.65 -1.53 16.93
C PHE A 114 14.27 -0.20 16.26
N GLU A 115 13.04 -0.09 15.74
CA GLU A 115 12.58 1.08 14.99
C GLU A 115 11.50 1.73 15.84
N GLN A 116 11.69 3.00 16.21
CA GLN A 116 10.76 3.75 17.05
C GLN A 116 10.26 4.97 16.32
N GLY A 117 8.95 5.09 16.21
CA GLY A 117 8.26 6.29 15.75
C GLY A 117 8.06 6.36 14.24
N VAL A 118 7.22 7.30 13.86
CA VAL A 118 7.09 7.82 12.50
C VAL A 118 8.03 9.01 12.30
N ASN A 119 8.46 9.24 11.06
CA ASN A 119 9.34 10.37 10.71
C ASN A 119 8.67 11.74 10.92
N GLU A 120 9.48 12.80 10.96
CA GLU A 120 9.02 14.16 11.27
C GLU A 120 8.10 14.79 10.22
N TYR A 121 7.99 14.19 9.03
CA TYR A 121 7.20 14.69 7.92
C TYR A 121 5.79 14.09 7.86
N VAL A 122 5.42 13.28 8.85
CA VAL A 122 4.08 12.67 8.95
C VAL A 122 3.12 13.61 9.65
N ASP A 123 2.00 13.95 8.99
CA ASP A 123 0.92 14.75 9.58
C ASP A 123 -0.06 13.86 10.34
N ILE A 124 -0.42 12.72 9.74
CA ILE A 124 -1.35 11.73 10.30
C ILE A 124 -0.59 10.43 10.53
N GLY A 125 -0.27 10.12 11.78
CA GLY A 125 0.46 8.92 12.18
C GLY A 125 -0.44 7.89 12.88
N ILE A 126 -0.34 6.63 12.47
CA ILE A 126 -0.96 5.49 13.19
C ILE A 126 0.13 4.43 13.39
N GLU A 127 0.35 4.00 14.64
CA GLU A 127 1.26 2.90 14.92
C GLU A 127 0.50 1.59 15.11
N PHE A 128 0.69 0.66 14.18
CA PHE A 128 0.12 -0.69 14.28
C PHE A 128 1.06 -1.62 15.03
N ARG A 129 0.51 -2.69 15.61
CA ARG A 129 1.30 -3.80 16.17
C ARG A 129 1.22 -5.05 15.31
N TYR A 130 0.16 -5.16 14.51
CA TYR A 130 -0.11 -6.32 13.68
C TYR A 130 0.06 -5.97 12.19
N PHE A 131 1.00 -6.64 11.51
CA PHE A 131 1.31 -6.41 10.10
C PHE A 131 0.09 -6.50 9.19
N PHE A 132 -0.79 -7.48 9.42
CA PHE A 132 -1.95 -7.70 8.55
C PHE A 132 -3.00 -6.59 8.68
N VAL A 133 -3.13 -5.96 9.85
CA VAL A 133 -4.03 -4.80 10.03
C VAL A 133 -3.47 -3.61 9.28
N ARG A 134 -2.16 -3.37 9.39
CA ARG A 134 -1.46 -2.31 8.65
C ARG A 134 -1.59 -2.49 7.13
N LYS A 135 -1.33 -3.69 6.62
CA LYS A 135 -1.48 -4.06 5.20
C LYS A 135 -2.88 -3.80 4.67
N MET A 136 -3.89 -4.20 5.43
CA MET A 136 -5.29 -3.93 5.07
C MET A 136 -5.56 -2.42 4.95
N ASN A 137 -4.98 -1.59 5.81
CA ASN A 137 -5.15 -0.13 5.74
C ASN A 137 -4.46 0.47 4.51
N PHE A 138 -3.26 0.01 4.13
CA PHE A 138 -2.61 0.45 2.88
C PHE A 138 -3.51 0.20 1.66
N VAL A 139 -4.03 -1.02 1.54
CA VAL A 139 -4.87 -1.43 0.40
C VAL A 139 -6.21 -0.71 0.41
N LYS A 140 -6.85 -0.59 1.57
CA LYS A 140 -8.21 -0.01 1.70
C LYS A 140 -8.23 1.48 1.38
N TYR A 141 -7.22 2.22 1.82
CA TYR A 141 -7.21 3.69 1.75
C TYR A 141 -6.41 4.26 0.59
N SER A 142 -5.67 3.41 -0.14
CA SER A 142 -5.02 3.83 -1.39
C SER A 142 -5.86 3.51 -2.61
N GLN A 143 -5.62 4.22 -3.70
CA GLN A 143 -6.13 3.88 -5.03
C GLN A 143 -5.03 3.49 -6.02
N GLY A 144 -3.77 3.64 -5.63
CA GLY A 144 -2.61 3.24 -6.44
C GLY A 144 -1.36 3.11 -5.57
N PHE A 145 -0.38 2.37 -6.05
CA PHE A 145 0.92 2.19 -5.40
C PHE A 145 2.06 2.64 -6.29
N VAL A 146 3.02 3.33 -5.68
CA VAL A 146 4.34 3.62 -6.27
C VAL A 146 5.40 2.86 -5.49
N ILE A 147 6.17 2.02 -6.18
CA ILE A 147 7.14 1.10 -5.60
C ILE A 147 8.54 1.51 -6.08
N PHE A 148 9.29 2.13 -5.18
CA PHE A 148 10.70 2.44 -5.36
C PHE A 148 11.59 1.25 -5.02
N PRO A 149 12.88 1.27 -5.42
CA PRO A 149 13.85 0.27 -5.01
C PRO A 149 13.81 -0.04 -3.51
N GLY A 150 13.68 -1.33 -3.19
CA GLY A 150 13.33 -1.78 -1.85
C GLY A 150 13.65 -3.24 -1.59
N GLY A 151 13.64 -3.61 -0.31
CA GLY A 151 13.95 -4.97 0.18
C GLY A 151 12.70 -5.84 0.32
N PHE A 152 12.72 -6.76 1.28
CA PHE A 152 11.64 -7.73 1.48
C PHE A 152 10.29 -7.09 1.81
N GLY A 153 10.24 -6.07 2.67
CA GLY A 153 8.97 -5.39 2.97
C GLY A 153 8.35 -4.75 1.72
N THR A 154 9.17 -4.17 0.85
CA THR A 154 8.71 -3.59 -0.42
C THR A 154 8.20 -4.66 -1.38
N LEU A 155 8.88 -5.81 -1.47
CA LEU A 155 8.45 -6.93 -2.29
C LEU A 155 7.16 -7.58 -1.77
N ASP A 156 7.01 -7.66 -0.45
CA ASP A 156 5.81 -8.17 0.22
C ASP A 156 4.58 -7.35 -0.19
N GLU A 157 4.63 -6.02 -0.06
CA GLU A 157 3.53 -5.14 -0.48
C GLU A 157 3.29 -5.17 -2.00
N LEU A 158 4.35 -5.26 -2.80
CA LEU A 158 4.24 -5.42 -4.25
C LEU A 158 3.46 -6.69 -4.60
N PHE A 159 3.90 -7.87 -4.14
CA PHE A 159 3.25 -9.12 -4.54
C PHE A 159 1.89 -9.34 -3.89
N GLU A 160 1.64 -8.78 -2.71
CA GLU A 160 0.31 -8.74 -2.13
C GLU A 160 -0.65 -7.96 -3.02
N SER A 161 -0.28 -6.74 -3.44
CA SER A 161 -1.12 -5.92 -4.31
C SER A 161 -1.41 -6.59 -5.65
N LEU A 162 -0.39 -7.19 -6.28
CA LEU A 162 -0.55 -7.92 -7.54
C LEU A 162 -1.50 -9.11 -7.40
N THR A 163 -1.39 -9.86 -6.30
CA THR A 163 -2.27 -10.99 -6.02
C THR A 163 -3.72 -10.53 -5.83
N LEU A 164 -3.94 -9.42 -5.12
CA LEU A 164 -5.27 -8.85 -4.91
C LEU A 164 -5.88 -8.33 -6.22
N ILE A 165 -5.09 -7.76 -7.12
CA ILE A 165 -5.55 -7.32 -8.44
C ILE A 165 -5.88 -8.53 -9.33
N GLN A 166 -4.96 -9.49 -9.42
CA GLN A 166 -5.11 -10.71 -10.21
C GLN A 166 -6.38 -11.49 -9.82
N THR A 167 -6.66 -11.59 -8.52
CA THR A 167 -7.85 -12.29 -8.00
C THR A 167 -9.12 -11.43 -8.02
N GLY A 168 -9.03 -10.18 -8.46
CA GLY A 168 -10.14 -9.23 -8.54
C GLY A 168 -10.69 -8.78 -7.19
N LYS A 169 -9.92 -8.95 -6.11
CA LYS A 169 -10.23 -8.45 -4.76
C LYS A 169 -10.11 -6.94 -4.68
N ILE A 170 -9.14 -6.38 -5.40
CA ILE A 170 -9.08 -4.96 -5.74
C ILE A 170 -9.09 -4.84 -7.26
N ARG A 171 -9.74 -3.80 -7.80
CA ARG A 171 -9.92 -3.64 -9.25
C ARG A 171 -9.36 -2.28 -9.69
N GLN A 172 -8.61 -2.30 -10.80
CA GLN A 172 -8.12 -1.10 -11.49
C GLN A 172 -7.31 -0.17 -10.59
N PHE A 173 -6.24 -0.73 -10.03
CA PHE A 173 -5.34 -0.10 -9.09
C PHE A 173 -3.96 0.02 -9.74
N PRO A 174 -3.48 1.21 -10.16
CA PRO A 174 -2.17 1.34 -10.79
C PRO A 174 -1.05 0.96 -9.82
N VAL A 175 -0.15 0.08 -10.27
CA VAL A 175 1.09 -0.26 -9.57
C VAL A 175 2.25 0.18 -10.45
N VAL A 176 2.97 1.22 -10.01
CA VAL A 176 4.09 1.82 -10.74
C VAL A 176 5.40 1.47 -10.04
N LEU A 177 6.30 0.82 -10.75
CA LEU A 177 7.65 0.50 -10.31
C LEU A 177 8.61 1.60 -10.81
N TYR A 178 9.22 2.35 -9.89
CA TYR A 178 10.20 3.38 -10.22
C TYR A 178 11.60 2.78 -10.37
N ASN A 179 12.40 3.29 -11.30
CA ASN A 179 13.77 2.84 -11.62
C ASN A 179 13.78 1.46 -12.30
N SER A 180 13.55 1.45 -13.61
CA SER A 180 13.48 0.24 -14.43
C SER A 180 14.74 -0.61 -14.37
N GLY A 181 15.91 0.03 -14.17
CA GLY A 181 17.19 -0.63 -13.99
C GLY A 181 17.22 -1.57 -12.78
N TYR A 182 16.61 -1.17 -11.67
CA TYR A 182 16.51 -1.98 -10.45
C TYR A 182 15.59 -3.21 -10.65
N TRP A 183 14.43 -3.01 -11.28
CA TRP A 183 13.39 -4.04 -11.41
C TRP A 183 13.63 -5.05 -12.54
N ARG A 184 14.51 -4.74 -13.49
CA ARG A 184 14.77 -5.58 -14.68
C ARG A 184 15.01 -7.04 -14.34
N GLY A 185 15.88 -7.33 -13.36
CA GLY A 185 16.19 -8.71 -12.99
C GLY A 185 14.99 -9.51 -12.48
N LEU A 186 14.12 -8.87 -11.69
CA LEU A 186 12.88 -9.49 -11.21
C LEU A 186 11.91 -9.75 -12.37
N LEU A 187 11.70 -8.76 -13.24
CA LEU A 187 10.79 -8.87 -14.37
C LEU A 187 11.26 -9.91 -15.39
N ASP A 188 12.57 -10.04 -15.61
CA ASP A 188 13.14 -11.06 -16.47
C ASP A 188 12.92 -12.46 -15.89
N TRP A 189 13.03 -12.63 -14.56
CA TRP A 189 12.69 -13.90 -13.91
C TRP A 189 11.20 -14.22 -13.99
N LEU A 190 10.32 -13.24 -13.76
CA LEU A 190 8.87 -13.41 -13.88
C LEU A 190 8.48 -13.85 -15.30
N ARG A 191 9.09 -13.27 -16.34
CA ARG A 191 8.87 -13.67 -17.74
C ARG A 191 9.49 -15.01 -18.10
N GLY A 192 10.78 -15.18 -17.82
CA GLY A 192 11.56 -16.32 -18.27
C GLY A 192 11.34 -17.59 -17.47
N THR A 193 10.87 -17.47 -16.23
CA THR A 193 10.67 -18.60 -15.31
C THR A 193 9.21 -18.75 -14.92
N MET A 194 8.61 -17.74 -14.28
CA MET A 194 7.27 -17.89 -13.69
C MET A 194 6.17 -18.02 -14.76
N LEU A 195 6.20 -17.16 -15.77
CA LEU A 195 5.29 -17.21 -16.92
C LEU A 195 5.57 -18.44 -17.79
N ALA A 196 6.84 -18.74 -18.07
CA ALA A 196 7.22 -19.93 -18.85
C ALA A 196 6.76 -21.25 -18.19
N ALA A 197 6.74 -21.30 -16.86
CA ALA A 197 6.22 -22.43 -16.09
C ALA A 197 4.68 -22.46 -15.98
N GLY A 198 3.97 -21.44 -16.48
CA GLY A 198 2.51 -21.36 -16.41
C GLY A 198 1.95 -20.96 -15.04
N ASN A 199 2.76 -20.39 -14.16
CA ASN A 199 2.32 -19.96 -12.82
C ASN A 199 1.63 -18.59 -12.82
N ILE A 200 1.79 -17.81 -13.90
CA ILE A 200 1.10 -16.55 -14.19
C ILE A 200 0.72 -16.50 -15.67
N SER A 201 -0.16 -15.58 -16.02
CA SER A 201 -0.54 -15.27 -17.40
C SER A 201 0.19 -14.03 -17.93
N ALA A 202 0.28 -13.87 -19.26
CA ALA A 202 0.95 -12.70 -19.85
C ALA A 202 0.32 -11.35 -19.40
N PRO A 203 -1.02 -11.22 -19.29
CA PRO A 203 -1.64 -9.99 -18.77
C PRO A 203 -1.26 -9.65 -17.31
N ASP A 204 -0.89 -10.64 -16.49
CA ASP A 204 -0.49 -10.37 -15.09
C ASP A 204 0.77 -9.50 -15.01
N LEU A 205 1.62 -9.56 -16.04
CA LEU A 205 2.81 -8.70 -16.13
C LEU A 205 2.47 -7.26 -16.48
N GLU A 206 1.32 -7.01 -17.12
CA GLU A 206 0.84 -5.67 -17.48
C GLU A 206 0.29 -4.90 -16.28
N LEU A 207 0.06 -5.60 -15.15
CA LEU A 207 -0.31 -4.99 -13.88
C LEU A 207 0.77 -4.05 -13.33
N MET A 208 2.04 -4.32 -13.67
CA MET A 208 3.18 -3.50 -13.27
C MET A 208 3.55 -2.54 -14.41
N ARG A 209 3.57 -1.25 -14.10
CA ARG A 209 4.04 -0.20 -15.01
C ARG A 209 5.41 0.28 -14.56
N LEU A 210 6.33 0.50 -15.50
CA LEU A 210 7.65 1.04 -15.19
C LEU A 210 7.68 2.54 -15.46
N ALA A 211 8.42 3.27 -14.64
CA ALA A 211 8.72 4.68 -14.80
C ALA A 211 10.17 4.96 -14.38
N ASP A 212 10.82 5.90 -15.06
CA ASP A 212 12.20 6.33 -14.78
C ASP A 212 12.29 7.81 -14.37
N SER A 213 11.18 8.54 -14.36
CA SER A 213 11.09 9.91 -13.82
C SER A 213 9.86 10.11 -12.91
N PRO A 214 9.92 11.04 -11.95
CA PRO A 214 8.76 11.40 -11.12
C PRO A 214 7.52 11.82 -11.94
N GLU A 215 7.73 12.52 -13.06
CA GLU A 215 6.66 12.95 -13.97
C GLU A 215 5.99 11.77 -14.66
N GLU A 216 6.75 10.76 -15.09
CA GLU A 216 6.20 9.53 -15.64
C GLU A 216 5.37 8.77 -14.60
N VAL A 217 5.85 8.70 -13.34
CA VAL A 217 5.08 8.09 -12.25
C VAL A 217 3.75 8.81 -12.07
N HIS A 218 3.80 10.14 -11.96
CA HIS A 218 2.64 11.00 -11.79
C HIS A 218 1.61 10.80 -12.91
N GLU A 219 2.06 10.82 -14.17
CA GLU A 219 1.19 10.60 -15.33
C GLU A 219 0.53 9.22 -15.29
N LEU A 220 1.30 8.16 -15.03
CA LEU A 220 0.77 6.79 -14.97
C LEU A 220 -0.26 6.61 -13.86
N ILE A 221 -0.05 7.22 -12.69
CA ILE A 221 -1.00 7.21 -11.59
C ILE A 221 -2.29 7.91 -12.00
N LEU A 222 -2.22 9.15 -12.50
CA LEU A 222 -3.42 9.91 -12.90
C LEU A 222 -4.20 9.21 -14.03
N GLN A 223 -3.51 8.63 -15.00
CA GLN A 223 -4.13 7.81 -16.05
C GLN A 223 -4.85 6.59 -15.46
N GLY A 224 -4.24 5.94 -14.46
CA GLY A 224 -4.84 4.81 -13.74
C GLY A 224 -6.12 5.21 -13.01
N LEU A 225 -6.08 6.30 -12.24
CA LEU A 225 -7.22 6.83 -11.49
C LEU A 225 -8.36 7.27 -12.41
N SER A 226 -8.05 7.92 -13.54
CA SER A 226 -9.06 8.33 -14.53
C SER A 226 -9.78 7.13 -15.14
N LYS A 227 -9.05 6.06 -15.48
CA LYS A 227 -9.64 4.81 -15.96
C LYS A 227 -10.57 4.20 -14.90
N GLN A 228 -10.14 4.18 -13.64
CA GLN A 228 -10.93 3.69 -12.51
C GLN A 228 -12.24 4.47 -12.34
N ALA A 229 -12.19 5.81 -12.37
CA ALA A 229 -13.39 6.65 -12.29
C ALA A 229 -14.37 6.37 -13.42
N SER A 230 -13.88 6.31 -14.67
CA SER A 230 -14.73 6.03 -15.84
C SER A 230 -15.40 4.65 -15.79
N TRP A 231 -14.77 3.68 -15.16
CA TRP A 231 -15.31 2.34 -15.00
C TRP A 231 -16.36 2.28 -13.90
N CYS A 232 -16.13 2.96 -12.77
CA CYS A 232 -17.11 3.09 -11.69
C CYS A 232 -18.41 3.72 -12.19
N GLU A 233 -18.32 4.78 -13.00
CA GLU A 233 -19.49 5.42 -13.62
C GLU A 233 -20.27 4.45 -14.51
N LYS A 234 -19.57 3.79 -15.45
CA LYS A 234 -20.19 2.82 -16.37
C LYS A 234 -20.81 1.63 -15.63
N SER A 235 -20.17 1.14 -14.58
CA SER A 235 -20.67 0.03 -13.77
C SER A 235 -21.91 0.42 -12.95
N ALA A 236 -21.91 1.62 -12.37
CA ALA A 236 -23.07 2.17 -11.67
C ALA A 236 -24.25 2.39 -12.62
N GLU A 237 -23.99 2.88 -13.83
CA GLU A 237 -25.00 3.05 -14.87
C GLU A 237 -25.58 1.71 -15.34
N ALA A 238 -24.73 0.72 -15.60
CA ALA A 238 -25.16 -0.64 -15.95
C ALA A 238 -25.99 -1.30 -14.84
N ALA A 239 -25.59 -1.15 -13.57
CA ALA A 239 -26.37 -1.63 -12.43
C ALA A 239 -27.74 -0.96 -12.35
N ARG A 240 -27.80 0.38 -12.47
CA ARG A 240 -29.07 1.14 -12.49
C ARG A 240 -29.97 0.75 -13.67
N ALA A 241 -29.38 0.47 -14.85
CA ALA A 241 -30.13 0.01 -16.01
C ALA A 241 -30.70 -1.40 -15.79
N ALA A 242 -29.92 -2.33 -15.24
CA ALA A 242 -30.38 -3.66 -14.88
C ALA A 242 -31.51 -3.64 -13.85
N THR A 243 -31.42 -2.77 -12.83
CA THR A 243 -32.51 -2.58 -11.85
C THR A 243 -33.78 -2.03 -12.51
N ARG A 244 -33.68 -1.06 -13.43
CA ARG A 244 -34.84 -0.54 -14.17
C ARG A 244 -35.53 -1.62 -15.00
N LEU A 245 -34.76 -2.39 -15.76
CA LEU A 245 -35.27 -3.54 -16.53
C LEU A 245 -35.96 -4.59 -15.65
N ALA A 246 -35.39 -4.90 -14.47
CA ALA A 246 -36.00 -5.86 -13.54
C ALA A 246 -37.35 -5.37 -12.98
N LEU A 247 -37.50 -4.06 -12.76
CA LEU A 247 -38.75 -3.45 -12.30
C LEU A 247 -39.82 -3.40 -13.41
N GLU A 248 -39.42 -3.21 -14.67
CA GLU A 248 -40.33 -3.20 -15.83
C GLU A 248 -40.85 -4.59 -16.20
N VAL A 249 -40.07 -5.65 -15.97
CA VAL A 249 -40.49 -7.05 -16.24
C VAL A 249 -41.40 -7.62 -15.14
N SER A 250 -41.46 -6.94 -13.98
CA SER A 250 -42.21 -7.39 -12.80
C SER A 250 -43.58 -6.71 -12.63
N GLY A 251 -43.99 -5.83 -13.57
CA GLY A 251 -45.28 -5.13 -13.58
C GLY A 251 -46.11 -5.49 -14.79
#